data_AF-A0AA37MN96-F1
#
_entry.id   AF-A0AA37MN96-F1
#
_cell.length_a   1.000
_cell.length_b   1.000
_cell.length_c   1.000
_cell.angle_alpha   90.00
_cell.angle_beta   90.00
_cell.angle_gamma   90.00
#
_symmetry.space_group_name_H-M   'P 1'
#
loop_
_entity.id
_entity.type
_entity.pdbx_description
1 polymer ?
#
loop_
_entity_poly.entity_id
_entity_poly.type
_entity_poly.pdbx_seq_one_letter_code
_entity_poly.pdbx_strand_id
1 'polypeptide(L)'
;MSGEEYKKWVNEAYLYISKKEVYDRVNQLKYVNVGSTQYIPKIDGNVEFVFLGHDAHEGRGDNDKLDITFAKERFYKGNGDPRIWRKCPEWKIWNNMERALWRVGFAEIMDDKYISDEILKNTIVTNALFFTYANDSEKALAKKLNTLLGPDIVNECMKRTGELIFEVIKPKMVICSSCSMVFEPLIKNYNADIRYEVIRLEGTSRRVMRCNYNGVTVLGIPHTSYPVPLPVAAFVRDSYLGKDNGYTMSNVSYASSINPMHLRAKALKKMISKNWAVQSIYYNILYHEYYSTKVDGKYVNSKDNIVIDLTPEEDKNQYVVLVFTRQNDIEKTRDLIKGIWPYEKFNPWVCDKSRHVHEVISFEESNEEIKNKMEKVLQEVKAYRDKEYPLK
;
A
#
# COMPACT_ATOMS: atom_id res chain seq x y z
N MET A 1 -23.15 17.56 0.58
CA MET A 1 -24.05 17.33 -0.57
C MET A 1 -25.12 16.34 -0.15
N SER A 2 -26.33 16.38 -0.72
CA SER A 2 -27.42 15.54 -0.24
C SER A 2 -27.30 14.12 -0.82
N GLY A 3 -27.52 13.10 -0.01
CA GLY A 3 -27.57 11.71 -0.45
C GLY A 3 -28.63 11.42 -1.51
N GLU A 4 -29.45 12.40 -1.90
CA GLU A 4 -30.41 12.31 -3.00
C GLU A 4 -29.75 12.26 -4.37
N GLU A 5 -28.72 13.08 -4.63
CA GLU A 5 -28.00 13.07 -5.92
C GLU A 5 -27.30 11.73 -6.13
N TYR A 6 -26.69 11.20 -5.07
CA TYR A 6 -26.09 9.88 -5.09
C TYR A 6 -27.13 8.77 -5.26
N LYS A 7 -28.26 8.82 -4.54
CA LYS A 7 -29.35 7.85 -4.74
C LYS A 7 -29.86 7.86 -6.17
N LYS A 8 -30.01 9.03 -6.78
CA LYS A 8 -30.38 9.19 -8.20
C LYS A 8 -29.33 8.53 -9.09
N TRP A 9 -28.06 8.85 -8.90
CA TRP A 9 -26.97 8.25 -9.66
C TRP A 9 -26.93 6.72 -9.52
N VAL A 10 -27.08 6.18 -8.31
CA VAL A 10 -27.13 4.73 -8.07
C VAL A 10 -28.32 4.10 -8.80
N ASN A 11 -29.49 4.73 -8.79
CA ASN A 11 -30.64 4.23 -9.53
C ASN A 11 -30.35 4.18 -11.03
N GLU A 12 -29.73 5.21 -11.60
CA GLU A 12 -29.40 5.25 -13.03
C GLU A 12 -28.32 4.23 -13.41
N ALA A 13 -27.26 4.11 -12.60
CA ALA A 13 -26.24 3.08 -12.77
C ALA A 13 -26.82 1.67 -12.68
N TYR A 14 -27.69 1.44 -11.68
CA TYR A 14 -28.41 0.18 -11.50
C TYR A 14 -29.32 -0.16 -12.69
N LEU A 15 -30.10 0.81 -13.19
CA LEU A 15 -30.96 0.63 -14.35
C LEU A 15 -30.15 0.27 -15.60
N TYR A 16 -28.97 0.89 -15.77
CA TYR A 16 -28.09 0.59 -16.90
C TYR A 16 -27.56 -0.84 -16.84
N ILE A 17 -26.98 -1.26 -15.72
CA ILE A 17 -26.43 -2.62 -15.58
C ILE A 17 -27.53 -3.70 -15.63
N SER A 18 -28.78 -3.33 -15.33
CA SER A 18 -29.95 -4.21 -15.39
C SER A 18 -30.57 -4.34 -16.78
N LYS A 19 -30.06 -3.61 -17.78
CA LYS A 19 -30.49 -3.82 -19.17
C LYS A 19 -30.13 -5.24 -19.59
N LYS A 20 -31.10 -5.93 -20.20
CA LYS A 20 -30.93 -7.32 -20.65
C LYS A 20 -29.66 -7.51 -21.50
N GLU A 21 -29.39 -6.60 -22.43
CA GLU A 21 -28.21 -6.66 -23.30
C GLU A 21 -26.88 -6.55 -22.54
N VAL A 22 -26.83 -5.73 -21.49
CA VAL A 22 -25.65 -5.56 -20.62
C VAL A 22 -25.50 -6.80 -19.76
N TYR A 23 -26.59 -7.23 -19.10
CA TYR A 23 -26.63 -8.44 -18.29
C TYR A 23 -26.19 -9.68 -19.06
N ASP A 24 -26.71 -9.89 -20.28
CA ASP A 24 -26.41 -11.06 -21.10
C ASP A 24 -24.92 -11.10 -21.49
N ARG A 25 -24.30 -9.97 -21.82
CA ARG A 25 -22.86 -9.89 -22.14
C ARG A 25 -21.98 -10.07 -20.90
N VAL A 26 -22.36 -9.44 -19.79
CA VAL A 26 -21.65 -9.56 -18.53
C VAL A 26 -21.71 -11.01 -18.02
N ASN A 27 -22.86 -11.68 -18.12
CA ASN A 27 -23.04 -13.05 -17.66
C ASN A 27 -22.29 -14.10 -18.52
N GLN A 28 -21.86 -13.75 -19.73
CA GLN A 28 -20.94 -14.59 -20.52
C GLN A 28 -19.53 -14.63 -19.91
N LEU A 29 -19.19 -13.62 -19.11
CA LEU A 29 -17.93 -13.58 -18.40
C LEU A 29 -18.13 -14.41 -17.14
N LYS A 30 -17.42 -15.54 -17.05
CA LYS A 30 -17.49 -16.41 -15.87
C LYS A 30 -16.92 -15.66 -14.67
N TYR A 31 -17.61 -15.70 -13.52
CA TYR A 31 -17.21 -15.07 -12.25
C TYR A 31 -17.26 -13.54 -12.25
N VAL A 32 -18.47 -12.97 -12.19
CA VAL A 32 -18.67 -11.52 -12.10
C VAL A 32 -19.43 -11.17 -10.84
N ASN A 33 -18.79 -10.41 -9.96
CA ASN A 33 -19.49 -9.63 -8.95
C ASN A 33 -19.89 -8.28 -9.54
N VAL A 34 -21.06 -7.81 -9.15
CA VAL A 34 -21.62 -6.53 -9.58
C VAL A 34 -21.58 -5.56 -8.40
N GLY A 35 -21.02 -4.37 -8.63
CA GLY A 35 -20.83 -3.35 -7.61
C GLY A 35 -19.46 -2.72 -7.75
N SER A 36 -19.42 -1.42 -8.05
CA SER A 36 -18.17 -0.68 -8.27
C SER A 36 -17.44 -0.36 -6.97
N THR A 37 -18.19 -0.24 -5.89
CA THR A 37 -17.71 0.40 -4.66
C THR A 37 -17.10 -0.62 -3.71
N GLN A 38 -15.90 -0.33 -3.24
CA GLN A 38 -15.22 -1.15 -2.23
C GLN A 38 -15.42 -0.59 -0.83
N TYR A 39 -15.40 0.74 -0.69
CA TYR A 39 -15.67 1.41 0.58
C TYR A 39 -16.29 2.80 0.37
N ILE A 40 -17.42 3.04 1.03
CA ILE A 40 -18.02 4.36 1.17
C ILE A 40 -18.19 4.65 2.65
N PRO A 41 -17.43 5.61 3.20
CA PRO A 41 -17.60 6.03 4.58
C PRO A 41 -18.75 7.02 4.78
N LYS A 42 -18.84 8.04 3.91
CA LYS A 42 -19.86 9.09 3.92
C LYS A 42 -19.99 9.71 2.54
N ILE A 43 -21.22 9.78 2.06
CA ILE A 43 -21.59 10.44 0.79
C ILE A 43 -21.98 11.91 1.05
N ASP A 44 -22.44 12.20 2.27
CA ASP A 44 -22.98 13.50 2.64
C ASP A 44 -21.94 14.48 3.23
N GLY A 45 -20.66 14.11 3.24
CA GLY A 45 -19.55 14.90 3.81
C GLY A 45 -18.65 15.56 2.77
N ASN A 46 -17.66 16.33 3.22
CA ASN A 46 -16.57 16.82 2.36
C ASN A 46 -15.64 15.64 2.04
N VAL A 47 -15.86 14.99 0.89
CA VAL A 47 -14.97 13.93 0.41
C VAL A 47 -13.66 14.58 -0.04
N GLU A 48 -12.56 14.18 0.59
CA GLU A 48 -11.23 14.65 0.21
C GLU A 48 -10.65 13.81 -0.91
N PHE A 49 -10.80 12.49 -0.80
CA PHE A 49 -10.13 11.55 -1.69
C PHE A 49 -11.11 10.54 -2.30
N VAL A 50 -10.93 10.29 -3.59
CA VAL A 50 -11.44 9.09 -4.26
C VAL A 50 -10.24 8.27 -4.73
N PHE A 51 -10.07 7.07 -4.19
CA PHE A 51 -9.19 6.07 -4.77
C PHE A 51 -9.98 5.28 -5.81
N LEU A 52 -9.55 5.39 -7.07
CA LEU A 52 -10.25 4.82 -8.21
C LEU A 52 -9.45 3.66 -8.82
N GLY A 53 -9.91 2.43 -8.59
CA GLY A 53 -9.42 1.23 -9.26
C GLY A 53 -10.08 1.04 -10.64
N HIS A 54 -9.62 0.03 -11.38
CA HIS A 54 -10.23 -0.33 -12.65
C HIS A 54 -11.48 -1.20 -12.45
N ASP A 55 -11.32 -2.35 -11.80
CA ASP A 55 -12.38 -3.29 -11.46
C ASP A 55 -12.11 -3.96 -10.09
N ALA A 56 -13.16 -4.47 -9.45
CA ALA A 56 -13.09 -4.99 -8.10
C ALA A 56 -12.58 -6.44 -8.05
N HIS A 57 -11.27 -6.70 -8.07
CA HIS A 57 -10.76 -8.08 -7.87
C HIS A 57 -11.11 -8.61 -6.47
N GLU A 58 -12.26 -9.27 -6.36
CA GLU A 58 -12.70 -9.96 -5.16
C GLU A 58 -12.24 -11.41 -5.20
N GLY A 59 -11.74 -11.89 -4.05
CA GLY A 59 -11.25 -13.25 -3.89
C GLY A 59 -12.32 -14.28 -4.24
N ARG A 60 -11.87 -15.47 -4.65
CA ARG A 60 -12.74 -16.63 -4.92
C ARG A 60 -13.54 -16.99 -3.66
N GLY A 61 -14.81 -16.62 -3.65
CA GLY A 61 -15.77 -16.83 -2.58
C GLY A 61 -16.73 -15.65 -2.64
N ASP A 62 -17.75 -15.65 -3.50
CA ASP A 62 -18.73 -16.70 -3.64
C ASP A 62 -18.94 -17.11 -5.11
N ASN A 63 -19.10 -18.40 -5.35
CA ASN A 63 -19.48 -18.96 -6.67
C ASN A 63 -20.97 -18.68 -6.98
N ASP A 64 -21.57 -17.69 -6.34
CA ASP A 64 -22.97 -17.39 -6.51
C ASP A 64 -23.13 -16.62 -7.81
N LYS A 65 -24.01 -17.16 -8.66
CA LYS A 65 -24.39 -16.57 -9.93
C LYS A 65 -24.71 -15.09 -9.74
N LEU A 66 -24.42 -14.31 -10.77
CA LEU A 66 -24.69 -12.89 -10.90
C LEU A 66 -26.09 -12.52 -10.39
N ASP A 67 -26.22 -12.16 -9.11
CA ASP A 67 -27.49 -11.72 -8.56
C ASP A 67 -27.55 -10.20 -8.62
N ILE A 68 -28.15 -9.72 -9.71
CA ILE A 68 -28.34 -8.31 -9.96
C ILE A 68 -29.20 -7.64 -8.87
N THR A 69 -30.00 -8.38 -8.10
CA THR A 69 -30.76 -7.79 -6.99
C THR A 69 -29.86 -7.28 -5.86
N PHE A 70 -28.68 -7.90 -5.67
CA PHE A 70 -27.66 -7.42 -4.71
C PHE A 70 -26.81 -6.25 -5.26
N ALA A 71 -26.77 -6.05 -6.59
CA ALA A 71 -25.94 -5.02 -7.22
C ALA A 71 -26.25 -3.59 -6.73
N LYS A 72 -27.54 -3.28 -6.54
CA LYS A 72 -27.95 -1.96 -6.05
C LYS A 72 -27.46 -1.69 -4.63
N GLU A 73 -27.55 -2.71 -3.78
CA GLU A 73 -27.13 -2.60 -2.38
C GLU A 73 -25.61 -2.46 -2.26
N ARG A 74 -24.86 -3.09 -3.17
CA ARG A 74 -23.40 -3.04 -3.24
C ARG A 74 -22.84 -1.65 -3.53
N PHE A 75 -23.57 -0.81 -4.26
CA PHE A 75 -23.20 0.60 -4.38
C PHE A 75 -23.25 1.33 -3.03
N TYR A 76 -24.10 0.93 -2.07
CA TYR A 76 -24.16 1.58 -0.76
C TYR A 76 -23.24 0.93 0.28
N LYS A 77 -23.14 -0.40 0.29
CA LYS A 77 -22.42 -1.15 1.32
C LYS A 77 -20.93 -1.35 1.01
N GLY A 78 -20.60 -1.40 -0.29
CA GLY A 78 -19.30 -1.86 -0.76
C GLY A 78 -18.88 -3.22 -0.19
N ASN A 79 -17.56 -3.41 -0.06
CA ASN A 79 -16.89 -4.61 0.47
C ASN A 79 -16.70 -4.61 1.99
N GLY A 80 -17.16 -3.57 2.68
CA GLY A 80 -16.93 -3.39 4.11
C GLY A 80 -15.66 -2.61 4.43
N ASP A 81 -15.30 -2.59 5.71
CA ASP A 81 -14.32 -1.68 6.29
C ASP A 81 -12.86 -1.95 5.82
N PRO A 82 -12.14 -0.92 5.30
CA PRO A 82 -10.74 -0.97 4.89
C PRO A 82 -9.78 -1.50 5.95
N ARG A 83 -10.11 -1.35 7.24
CA ARG A 83 -9.33 -1.89 8.35
C ARG A 83 -9.27 -3.43 8.30
N ILE A 84 -10.29 -4.07 7.75
CA ILE A 84 -10.38 -5.52 7.54
C ILE A 84 -9.53 -5.95 6.33
N TRP A 85 -9.28 -5.06 5.37
CA TRP A 85 -8.54 -5.36 4.14
C TRP A 85 -7.08 -5.74 4.39
N ARG A 86 -6.55 -5.40 5.57
CA ARG A 86 -5.21 -5.84 6.02
C ARG A 86 -5.15 -7.29 6.44
N LYS A 87 -6.29 -7.84 6.89
CA LYS A 87 -6.46 -9.25 7.24
C LYS A 87 -6.88 -10.09 6.04
N CYS A 88 -7.28 -9.45 4.94
CA CYS A 88 -7.73 -10.07 3.69
C CYS A 88 -6.60 -10.02 2.64
N PRO A 89 -5.87 -11.12 2.40
CA PRO A 89 -4.77 -11.18 1.43
C PRO A 89 -5.10 -10.69 0.02
N GLU A 90 -6.37 -10.74 -0.36
CA GLU A 90 -6.93 -10.43 -1.67
C GLU A 90 -7.06 -8.92 -1.91
N TRP A 91 -7.14 -8.12 -0.85
CA TRP A 91 -7.33 -6.66 -0.92
C TRP A 91 -6.06 -5.85 -0.64
N LYS A 92 -4.89 -6.50 -0.74
CA LYS A 92 -3.55 -5.93 -0.52
C LYS A 92 -3.17 -4.75 -1.41
N ILE A 93 -3.91 -4.51 -2.49
CA ILE A 93 -3.61 -3.50 -3.51
C ILE A 93 -3.56 -2.09 -2.90
N TRP A 94 -4.55 -1.74 -2.07
CA TRP A 94 -4.61 -0.42 -1.43
C TRP A 94 -3.59 -0.22 -0.32
N ASN A 95 -3.18 -1.30 0.36
CA ASN A 95 -2.13 -1.25 1.37
C ASN A 95 -0.79 -0.76 0.79
N ASN A 96 -0.50 -1.03 -0.49
CA ASN A 96 0.73 -0.57 -1.12
C ASN A 96 0.77 0.96 -1.27
N MET A 97 -0.35 1.56 -1.67
CA MET A 97 -0.47 3.01 -1.80
C MET A 97 -0.44 3.69 -0.43
N GLU A 98 -1.23 3.19 0.53
CA GLU A 98 -1.27 3.71 1.89
C GLU A 98 0.14 3.77 2.51
N ARG A 99 0.88 2.66 2.44
CA ARG A 99 2.25 2.58 2.96
C ARG A 99 3.20 3.54 2.27
N ALA A 100 3.04 3.74 0.97
CA ALA A 100 3.91 4.64 0.22
C ALA A 100 3.64 6.11 0.57
N LEU A 101 2.36 6.51 0.71
CA LEU A 101 1.96 7.84 1.16
C LEU A 101 2.45 8.14 2.58
N TRP A 102 2.29 7.19 3.50
CA TRP A 102 2.81 7.34 4.87
C TRP A 102 4.33 7.63 4.87
N ARG A 103 5.10 6.88 4.07
CA ARG A 103 6.56 7.02 3.99
C ARG A 103 7.06 8.36 3.43
N VAL A 104 6.22 9.09 2.71
CA VAL A 104 6.56 10.42 2.18
C VAL A 104 6.00 11.54 3.06
N GLY A 105 5.67 11.26 4.32
CA GLY A 105 5.17 12.29 5.23
C GLY A 105 3.77 12.79 4.88
N PHE A 106 3.00 12.01 4.10
CA PHE A 106 1.54 12.20 4.06
C PHE A 106 0.90 11.80 5.40
N ALA A 107 1.68 11.16 6.29
CA ALA A 107 1.32 10.68 7.61
C ALA A 107 0.75 11.76 8.55
N GLU A 108 1.20 13.01 8.46
CA GLU A 108 0.66 14.12 9.29
C GLU A 108 -0.81 14.42 8.98
N ILE A 109 -1.29 14.05 7.79
CA ILE A 109 -2.70 14.08 7.42
C ILE A 109 -3.35 12.75 7.85
N MET A 110 -2.61 11.63 7.76
CA MET A 110 -3.10 10.28 8.01
C MET A 110 -3.07 9.78 9.46
N ASP A 111 -2.63 10.55 10.45
CA ASP A 111 -2.45 10.15 11.87
C ASP A 111 -1.42 9.01 12.11
N ASP A 112 -0.76 9.04 13.27
CA ASP A 112 0.40 8.22 13.64
C ASP A 112 0.09 6.72 13.76
N LYS A 113 -1.19 6.36 13.63
CA LYS A 113 -1.68 4.98 13.57
C LYS A 113 -2.56 4.78 12.35
N TYR A 114 -1.94 4.78 11.17
CA TYR A 114 -2.62 4.43 9.91
C TYR A 114 -3.72 5.42 9.52
N ILE A 115 -4.27 5.33 8.29
CA ILE A 115 -5.36 6.21 7.82
C ILE A 115 -6.32 6.52 8.96
N SER A 116 -6.24 7.76 9.46
CA SER A 116 -7.00 8.19 10.62
C SER A 116 -8.47 7.90 10.39
N ASP A 117 -9.22 7.64 11.47
CA ASP A 117 -10.68 7.51 11.37
C ASP A 117 -11.32 8.72 10.69
N GLU A 118 -10.63 9.88 10.66
CA GLU A 118 -11.06 11.09 9.97
C GLU A 118 -10.79 11.08 8.46
N ILE A 119 -9.61 10.64 7.99
CA ILE A 119 -9.39 10.44 6.54
C ILE A 119 -10.26 9.30 6.02
N LEU A 120 -10.35 8.19 6.77
CA LEU A 120 -11.25 7.09 6.41
C LEU A 120 -12.70 7.57 6.37
N LYS A 121 -13.10 8.64 7.07
CA LYS A 121 -14.45 9.23 6.96
C LYS A 121 -14.64 10.03 5.67
N ASN A 122 -13.57 10.58 5.10
CA ASN A 122 -13.59 11.49 3.95
C ASN A 122 -13.01 10.86 2.66
N THR A 123 -12.86 9.53 2.62
CA THR A 123 -12.23 8.81 1.51
C THR A 123 -13.15 7.77 0.92
N ILE A 124 -13.43 7.85 -0.38
CA ILE A 124 -14.16 6.80 -1.10
C ILE A 124 -13.16 5.91 -1.83
N VAL A 125 -13.37 4.59 -1.77
CA VAL A 125 -12.63 3.63 -2.58
C VAL A 125 -13.61 2.91 -3.49
N THR A 126 -13.44 3.11 -4.79
CA THR A 126 -14.35 2.58 -5.81
C THR A 126 -13.58 2.18 -7.06
N ASN A 127 -14.26 1.52 -7.99
CA ASN A 127 -13.73 1.13 -9.28
C ASN A 127 -14.47 1.85 -10.41
N ALA A 128 -13.80 2.01 -11.54
CA ALA A 128 -14.38 2.64 -12.72
C ALA A 128 -15.34 1.71 -13.49
N LEU A 129 -15.14 0.40 -13.38
CA LEU A 129 -16.07 -0.60 -13.88
C LEU A 129 -16.97 -1.12 -12.76
N PHE A 130 -18.22 -1.39 -13.12
CA PHE A 130 -19.25 -1.87 -12.18
C PHE A 130 -19.29 -3.40 -12.08
N PHE A 131 -18.40 -4.05 -12.80
CA PHE A 131 -18.30 -5.50 -12.96
C PHE A 131 -16.86 -5.91 -12.68
N THR A 132 -16.65 -7.02 -11.99
CA THR A 132 -15.32 -7.61 -11.80
C THR A 132 -15.11 -8.86 -12.64
N TYR A 133 -13.84 -9.14 -12.95
CA TYR A 133 -13.42 -10.41 -13.53
C TYR A 133 -12.31 -11.04 -12.69
N ALA A 134 -12.44 -12.34 -12.42
CA ALA A 134 -11.43 -13.06 -11.65
C ALA A 134 -10.12 -13.28 -12.46
N ASN A 135 -9.00 -12.89 -11.86
CA ASN A 135 -7.64 -13.42 -12.08
C ASN A 135 -7.09 -13.45 -13.51
N ASP A 136 -7.27 -12.39 -14.30
CA ASP A 136 -6.56 -12.23 -15.57
C ASP A 136 -5.43 -11.19 -15.49
N SER A 137 -4.36 -11.42 -16.25
CA SER A 137 -3.35 -10.37 -16.50
C SER A 137 -3.96 -9.18 -17.25
N GLU A 138 -3.40 -7.97 -17.08
CA GLU A 138 -3.83 -6.73 -17.76
C GLU A 138 -4.07 -6.90 -19.28
N LYS A 139 -3.19 -7.64 -19.98
CA LYS A 139 -3.35 -7.91 -21.43
C LYS A 139 -4.54 -8.83 -21.74
N ALA A 140 -4.78 -9.84 -20.90
CA ALA A 140 -5.91 -10.75 -21.08
C ALA A 140 -7.24 -10.03 -20.75
N LEU A 141 -7.22 -9.16 -19.74
CA LEU A 141 -8.34 -8.31 -19.37
C LEU A 141 -8.71 -7.35 -20.51
N ALA A 142 -7.74 -6.59 -21.04
CA ALA A 142 -7.97 -5.68 -22.16
C ALA A 142 -8.57 -6.40 -23.39
N LYS A 143 -8.12 -7.63 -23.67
CA LYS A 143 -8.69 -8.45 -24.74
C LYS A 143 -10.14 -8.83 -24.46
N LYS A 144 -10.45 -9.34 -23.25
CA LYS A 144 -11.83 -9.73 -22.87
C LYS A 144 -12.79 -8.54 -22.85
N LEU A 145 -12.36 -7.37 -22.38
CA LEU A 145 -13.16 -6.15 -22.40
C LEU A 145 -13.53 -5.76 -23.84
N ASN A 146 -12.57 -5.81 -24.76
CA ASN A 146 -12.81 -5.46 -26.15
C ASN A 146 -13.64 -6.49 -26.92
N THR A 147 -13.58 -7.79 -26.57
CA THR A 147 -14.25 -8.85 -27.34
C THR A 147 -15.56 -9.37 -26.75
N LEU A 148 -15.73 -9.35 -25.42
CA LEU A 148 -16.89 -9.95 -24.74
C LEU A 148 -17.83 -8.91 -24.16
N LEU A 149 -17.29 -7.90 -23.47
CA LEU A 149 -18.09 -6.83 -22.90
C LEU A 149 -18.46 -5.79 -23.97
N GLY A 150 -17.48 -5.43 -24.80
CA GLY A 150 -17.59 -4.40 -25.83
C GLY A 150 -17.17 -3.02 -25.29
N PRO A 151 -16.57 -2.18 -26.15
CA PRO A 151 -16.11 -0.84 -25.77
C PRO A 151 -17.25 0.10 -25.36
N ASP A 152 -18.47 -0.14 -25.85
CA ASP A 152 -19.70 0.57 -25.48
C ASP A 152 -20.00 0.47 -23.98
N ILE A 153 -19.91 -0.73 -23.40
CA ILE A 153 -20.18 -0.94 -21.97
C ILE A 153 -19.08 -0.33 -21.10
N VAL A 154 -17.81 -0.50 -21.50
CA VAL A 154 -16.67 0.10 -20.79
C VAL A 154 -16.78 1.63 -20.78
N ASN A 155 -17.06 2.24 -21.93
CA ASN A 155 -17.17 3.69 -22.06
C ASN A 155 -18.34 4.24 -21.23
N GLU A 156 -19.48 3.55 -21.20
CA GLU A 156 -20.63 3.97 -20.40
C GLU A 156 -20.36 3.83 -18.88
N CYS A 157 -19.64 2.77 -18.44
CA CYS A 157 -19.19 2.67 -17.04
C CYS A 157 -18.24 3.82 -16.67
N MET A 158 -17.28 4.14 -17.54
CA MET A 158 -16.34 5.25 -17.34
C MET A 158 -17.06 6.59 -17.30
N LYS A 159 -18.03 6.81 -18.19
CA LYS A 159 -18.86 8.01 -18.21
C LYS A 159 -19.64 8.17 -16.90
N ARG A 160 -20.35 7.12 -16.46
CA ARG A 160 -21.11 7.15 -15.21
C ARG A 160 -20.21 7.33 -13.99
N THR A 161 -19.02 6.75 -13.99
CA THR A 161 -18.01 6.98 -12.95
C THR A 161 -17.55 8.43 -12.93
N GLY A 162 -17.36 9.05 -14.10
CA GLY A 162 -17.05 10.47 -14.19
C GLY A 162 -18.18 11.36 -13.69
N GLU A 163 -19.45 11.06 -14.02
CA GLU A 163 -20.64 11.75 -13.47
C GLU A 163 -20.65 11.64 -11.94
N LEU A 164 -20.40 10.45 -11.39
CA LEU A 164 -20.29 10.24 -9.95
C LEU A 164 -19.21 11.14 -9.33
N ILE A 165 -18.02 11.20 -9.94
CA ILE A 165 -16.88 11.93 -9.37
C ILE A 165 -17.05 13.44 -9.53
N PHE A 166 -17.37 13.92 -10.73
CA PHE A 166 -17.30 15.34 -11.07
C PHE A 166 -18.62 16.09 -10.81
N GLU A 167 -19.75 15.38 -10.75
CA GLU A 167 -21.07 16.00 -10.58
C GLU A 167 -21.68 15.70 -9.21
N VAL A 168 -21.50 14.47 -8.70
CA VAL A 168 -22.14 14.02 -7.45
C VAL A 168 -21.23 14.15 -6.23
N ILE A 169 -20.04 13.53 -6.24
CA ILE A 169 -19.12 13.47 -5.09
C ILE A 169 -18.28 14.74 -4.99
N LYS A 170 -17.78 15.25 -6.12
CA LYS A 170 -16.89 16.43 -6.21
C LYS A 170 -15.76 16.41 -5.17
N PRO A 171 -14.92 15.35 -5.16
CA PRO A 171 -13.84 15.26 -4.18
C PRO A 171 -12.76 16.30 -4.45
N LYS A 172 -11.94 16.63 -3.45
CA LYS A 172 -10.75 17.47 -3.68
C LYS A 172 -9.76 16.79 -4.64
N MET A 173 -9.58 15.48 -4.51
CA MET A 173 -8.66 14.70 -5.34
C MET A 173 -9.17 13.30 -5.69
N VAL A 174 -8.84 12.85 -6.90
CA VAL A 174 -9.04 11.48 -7.40
C VAL A 174 -7.68 10.88 -7.74
N ILE A 175 -7.42 9.67 -7.25
CA ILE A 175 -6.18 8.91 -7.51
C ILE A 175 -6.55 7.67 -8.33
N CYS A 176 -6.30 7.72 -9.64
CA CYS A 176 -6.57 6.66 -10.59
C CYS A 176 -5.44 5.62 -10.61
N SER A 177 -5.74 4.39 -10.16
CA SER A 177 -4.81 3.25 -10.17
C SER A 177 -4.65 2.66 -11.57
N SER A 178 -3.92 3.39 -12.42
CA SER A 178 -3.46 3.08 -13.78
C SER A 178 -3.72 4.29 -14.68
N CYS A 179 -2.66 4.78 -15.32
CA CYS A 179 -2.79 5.82 -16.33
C CYS A 179 -3.63 5.35 -17.54
N SER A 180 -3.31 4.17 -18.09
CA SER A 180 -3.89 3.67 -19.34
C SER A 180 -5.29 3.07 -19.17
N MET A 181 -5.55 2.45 -18.02
CA MET A 181 -6.82 1.73 -17.82
C MET A 181 -7.88 2.55 -17.11
N VAL A 182 -7.48 3.56 -16.32
CA VAL A 182 -8.42 4.31 -15.47
C VAL A 182 -8.39 5.81 -15.82
N PHE A 183 -7.22 6.45 -15.71
CA PHE A 183 -7.12 7.90 -15.92
C PHE A 183 -7.49 8.33 -17.34
N GLU A 184 -6.81 7.79 -18.35
CA GLU A 184 -7.04 8.17 -19.75
C GLU A 184 -8.50 7.90 -20.18
N PRO A 185 -9.10 6.71 -19.91
CA PRO A 185 -10.50 6.46 -20.26
C PRO A 185 -11.51 7.33 -19.50
N LEU A 186 -11.26 7.64 -18.23
CA LEU A 186 -12.12 8.52 -17.44
C LEU A 186 -12.12 9.92 -18.04
N ILE A 187 -10.95 10.51 -18.26
CA ILE A 187 -10.79 11.91 -18.67
C ILE A 187 -11.15 12.15 -20.14
N LYS A 188 -11.07 11.13 -21.00
CA LYS A 188 -11.43 11.24 -22.42
C LYS A 188 -12.83 11.83 -22.66
N ASN A 189 -13.77 11.60 -21.74
CA ASN A 189 -15.14 12.10 -21.83
C ASN A 189 -15.29 13.58 -21.41
N TYR A 190 -14.25 14.21 -20.85
CA TYR A 190 -14.37 15.49 -20.16
C TYR A 190 -13.52 16.63 -20.74
N ASN A 191 -12.84 16.42 -21.87
CA ASN A 191 -12.00 17.43 -22.56
C ASN A 191 -11.09 18.24 -21.60
N ALA A 192 -10.57 17.60 -20.55
CA ALA A 192 -9.69 18.25 -19.59
C ALA A 192 -8.27 18.38 -20.16
N ASP A 193 -7.57 19.43 -19.77
CA ASP A 193 -6.16 19.60 -20.11
C ASP A 193 -5.29 18.63 -19.30
N ILE A 194 -4.67 17.67 -19.98
CA ILE A 194 -3.86 16.62 -19.35
C ILE A 194 -2.39 17.03 -19.38
N ARG A 195 -1.79 17.12 -18.19
CA ARG A 195 -0.34 17.23 -18.03
C ARG A 195 0.27 15.85 -17.84
N TYR A 196 1.26 15.55 -18.68
CA TYR A 196 2.01 14.31 -18.67
C TYR A 196 3.35 14.52 -17.99
N GLU A 197 3.69 13.64 -17.06
CA GLU A 197 4.94 13.72 -16.32
C GLU A 197 5.64 12.36 -16.27
N VAL A 198 6.97 12.37 -16.23
CA VAL A 198 7.78 11.16 -16.13
C VAL A 198 8.62 11.24 -14.88
N ILE A 199 8.34 10.31 -13.96
CA ILE A 199 9.10 10.12 -12.74
C ILE A 199 10.25 9.16 -13.05
N ARG A 200 11.48 9.69 -13.07
CA ARG A 200 12.69 8.88 -13.25
C ARG A 200 13.13 8.29 -11.90
N LEU A 201 13.46 7.00 -11.92
CA LEU A 201 13.97 6.22 -10.80
C LEU A 201 15.31 5.62 -11.22
N GLU A 202 16.16 5.21 -10.28
CA GLU A 202 17.40 4.48 -10.63
C GLU A 202 17.07 3.24 -11.48
N GLY A 203 17.51 3.25 -12.75
CA GLY A 203 17.31 2.15 -13.69
C GLY A 203 15.89 1.98 -14.27
N THR A 204 14.92 2.86 -13.96
CA THR A 204 13.57 2.77 -14.55
C THR A 204 12.86 4.12 -14.61
N SER A 205 11.75 4.20 -15.36
CA SER A 205 10.89 5.38 -15.40
C SER A 205 9.43 4.99 -15.24
N ARG A 206 8.66 5.84 -14.58
CA ARG A 206 7.22 5.66 -14.38
C ARG A 206 6.49 6.88 -14.92
N ARG A 207 5.47 6.61 -15.73
CA ARG A 207 4.55 7.64 -16.24
C ARG A 207 3.54 7.98 -15.15
N VAL A 208 3.33 9.27 -14.92
CA VAL A 208 2.21 9.81 -14.14
C VAL A 208 1.50 10.90 -14.93
N MET A 209 0.26 11.17 -14.59
CA MET A 209 -0.59 12.15 -15.28
C MET A 209 -1.35 12.97 -14.25
N ARG A 210 -1.68 14.21 -14.62
CA ARG A 210 -2.58 15.02 -13.83
C ARG A 210 -3.45 15.91 -14.72
N CYS A 211 -4.66 16.17 -14.25
CA CYS A 211 -5.48 17.26 -14.75
C CYS A 211 -6.28 17.88 -13.60
N ASN A 212 -6.85 19.05 -13.87
CA ASN A 212 -7.90 19.61 -13.03
C ASN A 212 -9.17 19.69 -13.87
N TYR A 213 -10.28 19.21 -13.32
CA TYR A 213 -11.58 19.28 -13.98
C TYR A 213 -12.65 19.64 -12.96
N ASN A 214 -13.40 20.73 -13.21
CA ASN A 214 -14.43 21.25 -12.30
C ASN A 214 -13.97 21.39 -10.83
N GLY A 215 -12.73 21.82 -10.61
CA GLY A 215 -12.16 21.97 -9.26
C GLY A 215 -11.66 20.67 -8.62
N VAL A 216 -11.85 19.52 -9.27
CA VAL A 216 -11.33 18.22 -8.85
C VAL A 216 -9.94 18.00 -9.43
N THR A 217 -8.95 17.69 -8.59
CA THR A 217 -7.62 17.27 -9.06
C THR A 217 -7.63 15.78 -9.35
N VAL A 218 -7.34 15.37 -10.58
CA VAL A 218 -7.30 13.96 -10.97
C VAL A 218 -5.87 13.56 -11.27
N LEU A 219 -5.41 12.46 -10.68
CA LEU A 219 -4.05 11.94 -10.84
C LEU A 219 -4.08 10.53 -11.43
N GLY A 220 -3.30 10.32 -12.48
CA GLY A 220 -3.01 9.00 -13.03
C GLY A 220 -1.66 8.51 -12.53
N ILE A 221 -1.62 7.31 -11.95
CA ILE A 221 -0.40 6.69 -11.42
C ILE A 221 -0.22 5.27 -11.99
N PRO A 222 0.96 4.64 -11.83
CA PRO A 222 1.11 3.22 -12.07
C PRO A 222 0.13 2.37 -11.24
N HIS A 223 -0.27 1.22 -11.78
CA HIS A 223 -1.21 0.32 -11.13
C HIS A 223 -0.72 -0.14 -9.74
N THR A 224 -1.59 -0.07 -8.74
CA THR A 224 -1.25 -0.26 -7.32
C THR A 224 -1.15 -1.72 -6.86
N SER A 225 -1.43 -2.69 -7.76
CA SER A 225 -1.14 -4.12 -7.49
C SER A 225 0.35 -4.39 -7.28
N TYR A 226 1.20 -3.53 -7.85
CA TYR A 226 2.63 -3.51 -7.58
C TYR A 226 2.97 -2.49 -6.48
N PRO A 227 4.10 -2.66 -5.78
CA PRO A 227 4.58 -1.65 -4.84
C PRO A 227 4.70 -0.27 -5.50
N VAL A 228 4.03 0.72 -4.91
CA VAL A 228 4.07 2.11 -5.38
C VAL A 228 5.42 2.72 -5.02
N PRO A 229 6.23 3.18 -6.00
CA PRO A 229 7.49 3.84 -5.71
C PRO A 229 7.27 5.12 -4.90
N LEU A 230 8.13 5.40 -3.92
CA LEU A 230 8.04 6.62 -3.09
C LEU A 230 7.94 7.91 -3.92
N PRO A 231 8.67 8.06 -5.05
CA PRO A 231 8.51 9.26 -5.88
C PRO A 231 7.11 9.45 -6.47
N VAL A 232 6.40 8.36 -6.78
CA VAL A 232 4.99 8.43 -7.21
C VAL A 232 4.10 8.85 -6.05
N ALA A 233 4.35 8.36 -4.84
CA ALA A 233 3.59 8.78 -3.65
C ALA A 233 3.84 10.26 -3.29
N ALA A 234 5.08 10.75 -3.45
CA ALA A 234 5.43 12.15 -3.23
C ALA A 234 4.69 13.06 -4.22
N PHE A 235 4.60 12.66 -5.50
CA PHE A 235 3.79 13.35 -6.51
C PHE A 235 2.32 13.49 -6.09
N VAL A 236 1.73 12.44 -5.51
CA VAL A 236 0.34 12.49 -4.99
C VAL A 236 0.24 13.48 -3.82
N ARG A 237 1.13 13.40 -2.83
CA ARG A 237 1.16 14.33 -1.68
C ARG A 237 1.26 15.78 -2.13
N ASP A 238 2.24 16.08 -2.95
CA ASP A 238 2.57 17.45 -3.35
C ASP A 238 1.43 18.04 -4.20
N SER A 239 0.80 17.22 -5.05
CA SER A 239 -0.41 17.61 -5.78
C SER A 239 -1.55 17.97 -4.82
N TYR A 240 -1.70 17.26 -3.70
CA TYR A 240 -2.75 17.54 -2.71
C TYR A 240 -2.48 18.82 -1.93
N LEU A 241 -1.20 19.10 -1.64
CA LEU A 241 -0.74 20.32 -0.98
C LEU A 241 -0.70 21.54 -1.92
N GLY A 242 -1.05 21.39 -3.20
CA GLY A 242 -1.03 22.47 -4.18
C GLY A 242 0.39 22.96 -4.53
N LYS A 243 1.42 22.13 -4.30
CA LYS A 243 2.80 22.44 -4.69
C LYS A 243 2.96 22.18 -6.18
N ASP A 244 2.70 23.19 -7.02
CA ASP A 244 2.83 23.09 -8.49
C ASP A 244 4.31 23.22 -8.92
N ASN A 245 5.15 22.30 -8.43
CA ASN A 245 6.54 22.22 -8.83
C ASN A 245 6.60 21.47 -10.17
N GLY A 246 6.37 22.16 -11.30
CA GLY A 246 6.38 21.55 -12.63
C GLY A 246 7.40 20.42 -12.75
N TYR A 247 6.94 19.16 -12.77
CA TYR A 247 7.80 18.00 -12.58
C TYR A 247 8.56 17.68 -13.86
N THR A 248 9.60 18.46 -14.15
CA THR A 248 10.79 17.87 -14.78
C THR A 248 11.64 17.32 -13.64
N MET A 249 11.33 16.10 -13.17
CA MET A 249 12.21 15.38 -12.24
C MET A 249 13.49 14.88 -12.93
N SER A 250 14.15 15.73 -13.72
CA SER A 250 15.50 15.48 -14.21
C SER A 250 16.54 15.71 -13.10
N ASN A 251 16.22 16.47 -12.04
CA ASN A 251 17.18 16.84 -10.99
C ASN A 251 16.64 16.78 -9.54
N VAL A 252 15.65 15.93 -9.24
CA VAL A 252 15.37 15.60 -7.83
C VAL A 252 16.37 14.52 -7.41
N SER A 253 17.53 14.95 -6.93
CA SER A 253 18.35 14.16 -6.00
C SER A 253 17.49 13.87 -4.76
N TYR A 254 16.95 12.66 -4.66
CA TYR A 254 15.96 12.23 -3.67
C TYR A 254 16.51 12.10 -2.23
N ALA A 255 17.50 12.90 -1.86
CA ALA A 255 17.97 12.98 -0.47
C ALA A 255 17.01 13.75 0.46
N SER A 256 16.06 14.53 -0.06
CA SER A 256 15.21 15.43 0.76
C SER A 256 13.78 14.95 1.02
N SER A 257 13.33 13.83 0.44
CA SER A 257 11.95 13.33 0.57
C SER A 257 11.85 11.85 0.97
N ILE A 258 12.98 11.18 1.14
CA ILE A 258 13.04 9.90 1.82
C ILE A 258 13.06 10.22 3.32
N ASN A 259 12.15 9.63 4.12
CA ASN A 259 12.16 9.75 5.58
C ASN A 259 13.65 9.70 6.05
N PRO A 260 14.15 10.73 6.75
CA PRO A 260 15.56 10.79 7.16
C PRO A 260 16.03 9.52 7.86
N MET A 261 15.15 8.82 8.58
CA MET A 261 15.40 7.52 9.19
C MET A 261 15.60 6.41 8.16
N HIS A 262 14.87 6.42 7.05
CA HIS A 262 15.09 5.47 5.96
C HIS A 262 16.43 5.70 5.25
N LEU A 263 16.83 6.96 5.05
CA LEU A 263 18.16 7.28 4.51
C LEU A 263 19.25 6.83 5.47
N ARG A 264 19.07 7.09 6.76
CA ARG A 264 20.02 6.69 7.80
C ARG A 264 20.11 5.18 7.93
N ALA A 265 18.98 4.46 7.90
CA ALA A 265 18.95 3.00 7.86
C ALA A 265 19.67 2.45 6.62
N LYS A 266 19.51 3.07 5.44
CA LYS A 266 20.26 2.71 4.22
C LYS A 266 21.76 2.96 4.38
N ALA A 267 22.16 4.06 5.01
CA ALA A 267 23.57 4.36 5.28
C ALA A 267 24.16 3.32 6.26
N LEU A 268 23.49 3.10 7.39
CA LEU A 268 23.86 2.09 8.39
C LEU A 268 23.91 0.69 7.80
N LYS A 269 22.97 0.31 6.93
CA LYS A 269 22.99 -0.97 6.20
C LYS A 269 24.29 -1.17 5.41
N LYS A 270 24.81 -0.11 4.78
CA LYS A 270 26.06 -0.18 4.01
C LYS A 270 27.30 -0.25 4.92
N MET A 271 27.21 0.34 6.11
CA MET A 271 28.32 0.44 7.06
C MET A 271 28.46 -0.79 7.97
N ILE A 272 27.34 -1.34 8.43
CA ILE A 272 27.28 -2.47 9.36
C ILE A 272 27.51 -3.76 8.58
N SER A 273 28.52 -4.54 9.00
CA SER A 273 28.77 -5.85 8.44
C SER A 273 27.54 -6.75 8.57
N LYS A 274 27.22 -7.48 7.49
CA LYS A 274 26.15 -8.49 7.50
C LYS A 274 26.40 -9.58 8.54
N ASN A 275 27.66 -9.84 8.88
CA ASN A 275 28.07 -10.82 9.88
C ASN A 275 27.34 -12.18 9.76
N TRP A 276 27.23 -12.69 8.54
CA TRP A 276 26.52 -13.94 8.17
C TRP A 276 24.98 -13.93 8.29
N ALA A 277 24.37 -12.79 8.62
CA ALA A 277 22.93 -12.58 8.55
C ALA A 277 22.48 -12.12 7.16
N VAL A 278 21.21 -12.34 6.83
CA VAL A 278 20.55 -11.58 5.75
C VAL A 278 20.15 -10.23 6.30
N GLN A 279 20.55 -9.18 5.58
CA GLN A 279 20.32 -7.81 5.98
C GLN A 279 19.26 -7.17 5.08
N SER A 280 18.16 -6.73 5.67
CA SER A 280 17.03 -6.12 4.95
C SER A 280 16.56 -4.84 5.64
N ILE A 281 15.85 -3.98 4.91
CA ILE A 281 15.19 -2.80 5.49
C ILE A 281 13.70 -2.96 5.24
N TYR A 282 12.90 -2.89 6.30
CA TYR A 282 11.45 -2.94 6.21
C TYR A 282 10.87 -1.89 7.17
N TYR A 283 10.02 -0.99 6.66
CA TYR A 283 9.50 0.17 7.41
C TYR A 283 10.58 0.99 8.15
N ASN A 284 11.72 1.26 7.49
CA ASN A 284 12.86 2.02 8.06
C ASN A 284 13.64 1.27 9.15
N ILE A 285 13.18 0.09 9.53
CA ILE A 285 13.85 -0.80 10.48
C ILE A 285 14.91 -1.59 9.71
N LEU A 286 16.12 -1.60 10.24
CA LEU A 286 17.23 -2.41 9.70
C LEU A 286 17.24 -3.78 10.39
N TYR A 287 16.98 -4.83 9.63
CA TYR A 287 16.94 -6.21 10.12
C TYR A 287 18.22 -6.97 9.79
N HIS A 288 18.65 -7.81 10.73
CA HIS A 288 19.64 -8.86 10.56
C HIS A 288 19.02 -10.19 10.96
N GLU A 289 18.80 -11.06 9.98
CA GLU A 289 18.21 -12.39 10.19
C GLU A 289 19.28 -13.48 10.09
N TYR A 290 19.48 -14.22 11.18
CA TYR A 290 20.36 -15.38 11.25
C TYR A 290 19.58 -16.66 10.96
N TYR A 291 20.08 -17.44 10.00
CA TYR A 291 19.55 -18.75 9.64
C TYR A 291 20.29 -19.84 10.41
N SER A 292 19.58 -20.85 10.90
CA SER A 292 20.21 -22.01 11.56
C SER A 292 20.28 -23.27 10.69
N THR A 293 19.76 -23.26 9.45
CA THR A 293 19.77 -24.44 8.56
C THR A 293 20.33 -24.11 7.17
N LYS A 294 21.24 -24.95 6.67
CA LYS A 294 21.82 -24.88 5.31
C LYS A 294 21.30 -26.05 4.48
N VAL A 295 20.64 -25.76 3.36
CA VAL A 295 20.16 -26.75 2.38
C VAL A 295 20.73 -26.38 1.01
N ASP A 296 21.44 -27.31 0.38
CA ASP A 296 22.06 -27.14 -0.95
C ASP A 296 22.91 -25.87 -1.10
N GLY A 297 23.75 -25.59 -0.10
CA GLY A 297 24.62 -24.42 -0.10
C GLY A 297 23.90 -23.09 0.18
N LYS A 298 22.56 -23.09 0.31
CA LYS A 298 21.74 -21.92 0.64
C LYS A 298 21.20 -22.02 2.06
N TYR A 299 21.15 -20.90 2.74
CA TYR A 299 20.54 -20.82 4.06
C TYR A 299 19.02 -20.71 3.91
N VAL A 300 18.28 -21.57 4.62
CA VAL A 300 16.82 -21.59 4.62
C VAL A 300 16.32 -21.22 6.00
N ASN A 301 15.18 -20.51 6.03
CA ASN A 301 14.54 -20.10 7.27
C ASN A 301 14.26 -21.31 8.15
N SER A 302 15.00 -21.42 9.24
CA SER A 302 14.66 -22.37 10.29
C SER A 302 13.50 -21.79 11.10
N LYS A 303 12.84 -22.68 11.84
CA LYS A 303 11.83 -22.29 12.82
C LYS A 303 12.41 -21.47 13.99
N ASP A 304 13.73 -21.50 14.20
CA ASP A 304 14.42 -20.91 15.35
C ASP A 304 15.38 -19.77 14.93
N ASN A 305 15.03 -19.04 13.85
CA ASN A 305 15.83 -17.92 13.37
C ASN A 305 15.92 -16.79 14.41
N ILE A 306 17.14 -16.31 14.65
CA ILE A 306 17.43 -15.15 15.49
C ILE A 306 17.33 -13.89 14.63
N VAL A 307 16.55 -12.91 15.07
CA VAL A 307 16.39 -11.63 14.40
C VAL A 307 16.85 -10.52 15.33
N ILE A 308 17.72 -9.66 14.80
CA ILE A 308 18.08 -8.38 15.41
C ILE A 308 17.52 -7.28 14.53
N ASP A 309 16.77 -6.36 15.11
CA ASP A 309 16.30 -5.19 14.38
C ASP A 309 16.72 -3.88 15.08
N LEU A 310 17.05 -2.87 14.28
CA LEU A 310 17.29 -1.50 14.72
C LEU A 310 16.05 -0.69 14.37
N THR A 311 15.17 -0.53 15.35
CA THR A 311 13.86 0.09 15.18
C THR A 311 13.90 1.56 15.62
N PRO A 312 13.50 2.52 14.77
CA PRO A 312 13.33 3.90 15.20
C PRO A 312 12.06 4.06 16.05
N GLU A 313 12.18 4.70 17.22
CA GLU A 313 11.08 5.25 18.03
C GLU A 313 11.13 6.78 17.92
N GLU A 314 10.51 7.31 16.86
CA GLU A 314 10.61 8.72 16.48
C GLU A 314 10.06 9.66 17.57
N ASP A 315 8.97 9.26 18.23
CA ASP A 315 8.34 9.96 19.35
C ASP A 315 9.27 10.12 20.57
N LYS A 316 10.26 9.24 20.69
CA LYS A 316 11.24 9.22 21.78
C LYS A 316 12.64 9.63 21.33
N ASN A 317 12.81 10.06 20.07
CA ASN A 317 14.08 10.48 19.51
C ASN A 317 15.22 9.46 19.68
N GLN A 318 14.91 8.16 19.54
CA GLN A 318 15.84 7.07 19.81
C GLN A 318 15.65 5.87 18.87
N TYR A 319 16.71 5.11 18.67
CA TYR A 319 16.65 3.76 18.13
C TYR A 319 16.59 2.74 19.27
N VAL A 320 15.91 1.64 19.02
CA VAL A 320 15.86 0.49 19.91
C VAL A 320 16.39 -0.72 19.15
N VAL A 321 17.39 -1.38 19.74
CA VAL A 321 17.89 -2.66 19.25
C VAL A 321 17.04 -3.77 19.85
N LEU A 322 16.20 -4.39 19.04
CA LEU A 322 15.35 -5.49 19.46
C LEU A 322 15.96 -6.82 19.05
N VAL A 323 15.81 -7.82 19.92
CA VAL A 323 16.17 -9.22 19.66
C VAL A 323 14.94 -10.09 19.82
N PHE A 324 14.69 -10.95 18.83
CA PHE A 324 13.54 -11.85 18.84
C PHE A 324 13.69 -13.08 17.95
N THR A 325 12.81 -14.07 18.13
CA THR A 325 12.62 -15.16 17.18
C THR A 325 11.51 -14.82 16.18
N ARG A 326 11.68 -15.23 14.91
CA ARG A 326 10.68 -14.95 13.85
C ARG A 326 9.29 -15.56 14.11
N GLN A 327 9.20 -16.57 14.99
CA GLN A 327 7.92 -17.18 15.40
C GLN A 327 7.07 -16.28 16.30
N ASN A 328 7.64 -15.20 16.82
CA ASN A 328 7.04 -14.38 17.86
C ASN A 328 6.60 -15.22 19.08
N ASP A 329 7.38 -16.26 19.40
CA ASP A 329 7.16 -17.09 20.58
C ASP A 329 7.94 -16.49 21.76
N ILE A 330 7.22 -16.13 22.82
CA ILE A 330 7.75 -15.45 24.00
C ILE A 330 8.79 -16.31 24.71
N GLU A 331 8.44 -17.57 24.97
CA GLU A 331 9.22 -18.46 25.83
C GLU A 331 10.50 -18.87 25.10
N LYS A 332 10.38 -19.22 23.81
CA LYS A 332 11.55 -19.52 22.98
C LYS A 332 12.47 -18.33 22.82
N THR A 333 11.92 -17.12 22.62
CA THR A 333 12.73 -15.92 22.52
C THR A 333 13.45 -15.64 23.84
N ARG A 334 12.76 -15.82 24.97
CA ARG A 334 13.32 -15.68 26.30
C ARG A 334 14.46 -16.65 26.54
N ASP A 335 14.29 -17.93 26.22
CA ASP A 335 15.32 -18.95 26.43
C ASP A 335 16.52 -18.74 25.50
N LEU A 336 16.27 -18.38 24.25
CA LEU A 336 17.31 -17.98 23.31
C LEU A 336 18.12 -16.80 23.84
N ILE A 337 17.44 -15.76 24.32
CA ILE A 337 18.09 -14.57 24.86
C ILE A 337 18.94 -14.91 26.08
N LYS A 338 18.43 -15.72 27.04
CA LYS A 338 19.23 -16.20 28.18
C LYS A 338 20.51 -16.91 27.74
N GLY A 339 20.43 -17.65 26.63
CA GLY A 339 21.57 -18.36 26.07
C GLY A 339 22.66 -17.42 25.55
N ILE A 340 22.28 -16.26 25.01
CA ILE A 340 23.22 -15.28 24.44
C ILE A 340 23.71 -14.29 25.52
N TRP A 341 22.80 -13.83 26.40
CA TRP A 341 23.05 -12.75 27.35
C TRP A 341 22.28 -12.94 28.68
N PRO A 342 22.84 -12.49 29.81
CA PRO A 342 22.09 -12.41 31.06
C PRO A 342 20.95 -11.40 30.96
N TYR A 343 19.79 -11.70 31.56
CA TYR A 343 18.60 -10.85 31.48
C TYR A 343 18.79 -9.42 31.98
N GLU A 344 19.74 -9.21 32.89
CA GLU A 344 20.09 -7.90 33.44
C GLU A 344 20.65 -6.93 32.38
N LYS A 345 21.06 -7.44 31.21
CA LYS A 345 21.47 -6.62 30.06
C LYS A 345 20.30 -6.05 29.26
N PHE A 346 19.05 -6.44 29.54
CA PHE A 346 17.89 -6.02 28.76
C PHE A 346 17.06 -5.00 29.52
N ASN A 347 16.52 -4.03 28.79
CA ASN A 347 15.60 -3.07 29.36
C ASN A 347 14.24 -3.78 29.63
N PRO A 348 13.75 -3.82 30.89
CA PRO A 348 12.50 -4.48 31.23
C PRO A 348 11.26 -3.76 30.69
N TRP A 349 11.41 -2.53 30.19
CA TRP A 349 10.33 -1.75 29.63
C TRP A 349 10.26 -1.92 28.11
N VAL A 350 9.14 -2.48 27.65
CA VAL A 350 8.56 -2.37 26.30
C VAL A 350 9.07 -3.33 25.22
N CYS A 351 8.30 -4.39 24.94
CA CYS A 351 7.66 -4.58 23.62
C CYS A 351 6.75 -5.83 23.61
N ASP A 352 5.79 -5.83 22.68
CA ASP A 352 4.73 -6.82 22.51
C ASP A 352 5.28 -8.25 22.47
N LYS A 353 4.91 -9.01 23.50
CA LYS A 353 5.04 -10.44 23.81
C LYS A 353 6.28 -11.23 23.37
N SER A 354 6.98 -10.96 22.27
CA SER A 354 8.12 -11.76 21.80
C SER A 354 9.35 -10.97 21.41
N ARG A 355 9.40 -9.65 21.63
CA ARG A 355 10.55 -8.80 21.30
C ARG A 355 11.16 -8.19 22.55
N HIS A 356 12.49 -8.23 22.64
CA HIS A 356 13.22 -7.76 23.81
C HIS A 356 14.20 -6.66 23.46
N VAL A 357 14.23 -5.60 24.26
CA VAL A 357 15.12 -4.45 24.10
C VAL A 357 16.50 -4.79 24.64
N HIS A 358 17.47 -4.95 23.74
CA HIS A 358 18.86 -5.12 24.11
C HIS A 358 19.54 -3.78 24.40
N GLU A 359 19.30 -2.78 23.56
CA GLU A 359 19.95 -1.47 23.69
C GLU A 359 19.04 -0.36 23.19
N VAL A 360 19.16 0.82 23.81
CA VAL A 360 18.55 2.06 23.37
C VAL A 360 19.66 3.01 22.94
N ILE A 361 19.52 3.60 21.76
CA ILE A 361 20.56 4.39 21.10
C ILE A 361 19.97 5.75 20.74
N SER A 362 20.61 6.85 21.14
CA SER A 362 20.09 8.18 20.82
C SER A 362 20.15 8.45 19.32
N PHE A 363 19.17 9.18 18.76
CA PHE A 363 19.27 9.67 17.38
C PHE A 363 20.42 10.67 17.18
N GLU A 364 20.94 11.28 18.25
CA GLU A 364 22.08 12.20 18.18
C GLU A 364 23.42 11.50 17.94
N GLU A 365 23.52 10.20 18.23
CA GLU A 365 24.75 9.43 18.03
C GLU A 365 25.11 9.32 16.55
N SER A 366 26.38 9.50 16.21
CA SER A 366 26.86 9.37 14.83
C SER A 366 26.60 7.98 14.24
N ASN A 367 26.55 7.87 12.91
CA ASN A 367 26.38 6.57 12.26
C ASN A 367 27.50 5.57 12.61
N GLU A 368 28.70 6.05 12.94
CA GLU A 368 29.80 5.18 13.36
C GLU A 368 29.57 4.62 14.77
N GLU A 369 29.04 5.43 15.70
CA GLU A 369 28.68 4.97 17.04
C GLU A 369 27.55 3.93 16.98
N ILE A 370 26.49 4.21 16.22
CA ILE A 370 25.37 3.28 15.99
C ILE A 370 25.88 1.97 15.37
N LYS A 371 26.75 2.07 14.36
CA LYS A 371 27.37 0.90 13.72
C LYS A 371 28.15 0.07 14.73
N ASN A 372 29.02 0.67 15.54
CA ASN A 372 29.85 -0.05 16.51
C ASN A 372 28.99 -0.80 17.55
N LYS A 373 27.92 -0.17 18.03
CA LYS A 373 26.94 -0.80 18.93
C LYS A 373 26.24 -1.99 18.26
N MET A 374 25.73 -1.79 17.05
CA MET A 374 25.10 -2.87 16.27
C MET A 374 26.06 -4.02 15.98
N GLU A 375 27.30 -3.74 15.60
CA GLU A 375 28.30 -4.78 15.30
C GLU A 375 28.66 -5.59 16.55
N LYS A 376 28.71 -4.96 17.72
CA LYS A 376 28.90 -5.68 19.00
C LYS A 376 27.76 -6.68 19.25
N VAL A 377 26.50 -6.24 19.12
CA VAL A 377 25.33 -7.11 19.31
C VAL A 377 25.34 -8.26 18.29
N LEU A 378 25.65 -7.96 17.01
CA LEU A 378 25.75 -8.97 15.96
C LEU A 378 26.87 -9.98 16.22
N GLN A 379 28.01 -9.56 16.77
CA GLN A 379 29.12 -10.44 17.13
C GLN A 379 28.74 -11.39 18.26
N GLU A 380 28.06 -10.89 19.29
CA GLU A 380 27.59 -11.71 20.43
C GLU A 380 26.57 -12.77 19.97
N VAL A 381 25.60 -12.40 19.11
CA VAL A 381 24.65 -13.36 18.51
C VAL A 381 25.34 -14.37 17.62
N LYS A 382 26.30 -13.94 16.79
CA LYS A 382 27.06 -14.86 15.94
C LYS A 382 27.84 -15.86 16.78
N ALA A 383 28.51 -15.42 17.85
CA ALA A 383 29.28 -16.31 18.73
C ALA A 383 28.39 -17.37 19.37
N TYR A 384 27.21 -16.97 19.88
CA TYR A 384 26.22 -17.91 20.39
C TYR A 384 25.75 -18.90 19.30
N ARG A 385 25.39 -18.39 18.12
CA ARG A 385 24.94 -19.22 17.00
C ARG A 385 26.01 -20.23 16.58
N ASP A 386 27.28 -19.82 16.46
CA ASP A 386 28.38 -20.70 16.06
C ASP A 386 28.65 -21.79 17.11
N LYS A 387 28.37 -21.52 18.39
CA LYS A 387 28.52 -22.47 19.50
C LYS A 387 27.37 -23.49 19.55
N GLU A 388 26.12 -23.03 19.55
CA GLU A 388 24.94 -23.89 19.75
C GLU A 388 24.44 -24.54 18.45
N TYR A 389 24.69 -23.89 17.31
CA TYR A 389 24.35 -24.37 15.97
C TYR A 389 25.59 -24.36 15.08
N PRO A 390 26.63 -25.16 15.42
CA PRO A 390 27.86 -25.19 14.65
C PRO A 390 27.56 -25.59 13.21
N LEU A 391 28.10 -24.82 12.27
CA LEU A 391 27.98 -25.12 10.85
C LEU A 391 28.67 -26.47 10.61
N LYS A 392 27.90 -27.50 10.25
CA LYS A 392 28.44 -28.74 9.70
C LYS A 392 28.88 -28.56 8.26
#